data_AF-A0A822CKN2-F1
#
_entry.id   AF-A0A822CKN2-F1
#
_cell.length_a   1.000
_cell.length_b   1.000
_cell.length_c   1.000
_cell.angle_alpha   90.00
_cell.angle_beta   90.00
_cell.angle_gamma   90.00
#
_symmetry.space_group_name_H-M   'P 1'
#
loop_
_entity.id
_entity.type
_entity.pdbx_description
1 polymer ?
#
loop_
_entity_poly.entity_id
_entity_poly.type
_entity_poly.pdbx_seq_one_letter_code
_entity_poly.pdbx_strand_id
1 'polypeptide(L)'
;SATCGCGYNDVFLTPSRIVGGENAADHSWSMVISLRYGIFRQHRCGGTILSPSYILTAAHCVWGFSQSTLTVAAGITNQSDSTAQVRNVSRIYIHPNYTKSNQNFRNDIALLHIDHPFIFHNNPKLAKTCVKSVYPPVSINQYPKNGTHLAVIGWGITKQGSSQLPDYLQQTQVYVIDNHHPTCSDSINDINMQFCAGLYEGGKGQ
;
A
#
# COMPACT_ATOMS: atom_id res chain seq x y z
N SER A 1 -17.15 -18.45 1.48
CA SER A 1 -15.98 -18.69 0.61
C SER A 1 -15.13 -17.44 0.67
N ALA A 2 -13.86 -17.51 1.08
CA ALA A 2 -13.10 -16.32 1.49
C ALA A 2 -13.03 -15.24 0.37
N THR A 3 -13.73 -14.11 0.57
CA THR A 3 -14.08 -13.13 -0.47
C THR A 3 -13.11 -11.95 -0.62
N CYS A 4 -12.06 -11.92 0.19
CA CYS A 4 -11.00 -10.92 0.20
C CYS A 4 -9.78 -11.43 1.01
N GLY A 5 -8.62 -10.79 0.86
CA GLY A 5 -7.46 -10.94 1.74
C GLY A 5 -6.56 -12.15 1.50
N CYS A 6 -6.96 -13.09 0.64
CA CYS A 6 -6.14 -14.26 0.29
C CYS A 6 -5.42 -14.02 -1.05
N GLY A 7 -4.09 -14.13 -1.04
CA GLY A 7 -3.32 -14.38 -2.26
C GLY A 7 -3.46 -15.85 -2.67
N TYR A 8 -3.17 -16.16 -3.94
CA TYR A 8 -3.20 -17.56 -4.41
C TYR A 8 -1.99 -18.36 -3.93
N ASN A 9 -0.86 -17.69 -3.74
CA ASN A 9 0.37 -18.29 -3.23
C ASN A 9 0.57 -17.94 -1.76
N ASP A 10 1.13 -18.88 -1.00
CA ASP A 10 1.47 -18.67 0.39
C ASP A 10 2.51 -17.55 0.54
N VAL A 11 2.30 -16.71 1.54
CA VAL A 11 3.22 -15.64 1.92
C VAL A 11 4.18 -16.22 2.94
N PHE A 12 5.44 -16.40 2.53
CA PHE A 12 6.54 -16.71 3.45
C PHE A 12 7.30 -15.43 3.73
N LEU A 13 7.07 -14.83 4.90
CA LEU A 13 7.91 -13.75 5.40
C LEU A 13 9.03 -14.38 6.19
N THR A 14 10.27 -14.26 5.70
CA THR A 14 11.40 -14.66 6.55
C THR A 14 11.51 -13.63 7.68
N PRO A 15 11.56 -14.05 8.97
CA PRO A 15 12.00 -13.18 10.05
C PRO A 15 13.51 -12.99 9.89
N SER A 16 13.93 -12.32 8.82
CA SER A 16 15.33 -12.07 8.54
C SER A 16 15.73 -10.69 9.04
N ARG A 17 16.98 -10.61 9.47
CA ARG A 17 17.70 -9.39 9.87
C ARG A 17 18.00 -8.46 8.68
N ILE A 18 17.37 -8.68 7.52
CA ILE A 18 17.64 -7.94 6.29
C ILE A 18 16.90 -6.60 6.34
N VAL A 19 17.67 -5.55 6.63
CA VAL A 19 17.25 -4.16 6.44
C VAL A 19 17.05 -3.93 4.94
N GLY A 20 15.81 -3.63 4.55
CA GLY A 20 15.47 -3.29 3.15
C GLY A 20 14.47 -4.23 2.46
N GLY A 21 14.07 -5.34 3.10
CA GLY A 21 13.10 -6.28 2.54
C GLY A 21 13.71 -7.32 1.59
N GLU A 22 12.87 -8.25 1.15
CA GLU A 22 13.20 -9.36 0.26
C GLU A 22 12.24 -9.39 -0.94
N ASN A 23 12.63 -10.04 -2.03
CA ASN A 23 11.71 -10.27 -3.15
C ASN A 23 10.50 -11.07 -2.68
N ALA A 24 9.31 -10.56 -2.96
CA ALA A 24 8.08 -11.32 -2.79
C ALA A 24 8.04 -12.47 -3.80
N ALA A 25 7.50 -13.61 -3.38
CA ALA A 25 7.14 -14.68 -4.29
C ALA A 25 6.10 -14.17 -5.31
N ASP A 26 6.10 -14.77 -6.49
CA ASP A 26 5.22 -14.29 -7.56
C ASP A 26 3.76 -14.31 -7.13
N HIS A 27 3.10 -13.17 -7.29
CA HIS A 27 1.68 -13.01 -7.03
C HIS A 27 1.21 -13.37 -5.61
N SER A 28 2.11 -13.50 -4.62
CA SER A 28 1.75 -13.76 -3.20
C SER A 28 0.91 -12.62 -2.60
N TRP A 29 1.14 -11.41 -3.09
CA TRP A 29 0.45 -10.19 -2.68
C TRP A 29 -0.51 -9.70 -3.77
N SER A 30 -1.51 -10.51 -4.11
CA SER A 30 -2.37 -10.31 -5.29
C SER A 30 -3.30 -9.07 -5.23
N MET A 31 -3.38 -8.39 -4.09
CA MET A 31 -4.19 -7.18 -3.91
C MET A 31 -3.41 -5.87 -4.08
N VAL A 32 -2.10 -5.92 -4.34
CA VAL A 32 -1.25 -4.73 -4.50
C VAL A 32 -1.34 -4.21 -5.94
N ILE A 33 -1.25 -2.90 -6.11
CA ILE A 33 -1.14 -2.27 -7.43
C ILE A 33 0.06 -1.35 -7.52
N SER A 34 0.49 -1.11 -8.76
CA SER A 34 1.45 -0.07 -9.14
C SER A 34 0.69 1.12 -9.70
N LEU A 35 0.69 2.25 -8.98
CA LEU A 35 0.15 3.51 -9.45
C LEU A 35 1.23 4.24 -10.27
N ARG A 36 0.89 4.51 -11.54
CA ARG A 36 1.82 4.90 -12.59
C ARG A 36 1.46 6.27 -13.18
N TYR A 37 2.47 7.09 -13.42
CA TYR A 37 2.34 8.51 -13.72
C TYR A 37 2.88 8.85 -15.10
N GLY A 38 2.18 9.77 -15.77
CA GLY A 38 2.57 10.36 -17.04
C GLY A 38 2.53 9.40 -18.22
N ILE A 39 3.02 9.89 -19.36
CA ILE A 39 2.97 9.19 -20.66
C ILE A 39 3.78 7.88 -20.60
N PHE A 40 4.90 7.89 -19.88
CA PHE A 40 5.78 6.73 -19.72
C PHE A 40 5.29 5.73 -18.66
N ARG A 41 4.14 5.98 -18.00
CA ARG A 41 3.53 5.09 -17.00
C ARG A 41 4.53 4.63 -15.93
N GLN A 42 5.30 5.56 -15.38
CA GLN A 42 6.32 5.26 -14.38
C GLN A 42 5.71 5.01 -13.02
N HIS A 43 6.11 3.93 -12.33
CA HIS A 43 5.71 3.67 -10.95
C HIS A 43 6.13 4.83 -10.03
N ARG A 44 5.21 5.29 -9.19
CA ARG A 44 5.53 6.28 -8.13
C ARG A 44 4.91 5.93 -6.79
N CYS A 45 3.74 5.30 -6.79
CA CYS A 45 3.00 4.98 -5.57
C CYS A 45 2.41 3.58 -5.63
N GLY A 46 2.13 3.03 -4.46
CA GLY A 46 1.34 1.82 -4.31
C GLY A 46 -0.16 2.11 -4.16
N GLY A 47 -0.90 1.03 -4.00
CA GLY A 47 -2.32 1.04 -3.65
C GLY A 47 -2.82 -0.38 -3.47
N THR A 48 -4.08 -0.52 -3.08
CA THR A 48 -4.70 -1.84 -2.91
C THR A 48 -6.09 -1.92 -3.52
N ILE A 49 -6.43 -3.10 -4.05
CA ILE A 49 -7.70 -3.34 -4.73
C ILE A 49 -8.81 -3.55 -3.70
N LEU A 50 -9.78 -2.64 -3.62
CA LEU A 50 -10.95 -2.78 -2.76
C LEU A 50 -12.07 -3.57 -3.45
N SER A 51 -12.27 -3.31 -4.74
CA SER A 51 -13.29 -3.95 -5.57
C SER A 51 -12.82 -3.97 -7.03
N PRO A 52 -13.55 -4.60 -7.95
CA PRO A 52 -13.13 -4.65 -9.35
C PRO A 52 -12.88 -3.30 -10.00
N SER A 53 -13.50 -2.22 -9.53
CA SER A 53 -13.34 -0.88 -10.11
C SER A 53 -12.81 0.18 -9.15
N TYR A 54 -12.48 -0.19 -7.89
CA TYR A 54 -12.04 0.77 -6.88
C TYR A 54 -10.71 0.37 -6.25
N ILE A 55 -9.79 1.33 -6.21
CA ILE A 55 -8.47 1.23 -5.61
C ILE A 55 -8.37 2.19 -4.44
N LEU A 56 -7.81 1.72 -3.34
CA LEU A 56 -7.41 2.54 -2.20
C LEU A 56 -5.95 2.94 -2.35
N THR A 57 -5.64 4.21 -2.13
CA THR A 57 -4.27 4.74 -2.10
C THR A 57 -4.19 5.93 -1.13
N ALA A 58 -3.00 6.51 -0.98
CA ALA A 58 -2.81 7.72 -0.20
C ALA A 58 -3.25 8.96 -0.99
N ALA A 59 -3.77 9.97 -0.31
CA ALA A 59 -4.15 11.23 -0.95
C ALA A 59 -2.93 11.97 -1.50
N HIS A 60 -1.80 11.95 -0.80
CA HIS A 60 -0.58 12.62 -1.24
C HIS A 60 -0.06 12.11 -2.58
N CYS A 61 -0.34 10.84 -2.92
CA CYS A 61 0.02 10.27 -4.21
C CYS A 61 -0.69 10.98 -5.35
N VAL A 62 -1.96 11.36 -5.16
CA VAL A 62 -2.82 11.83 -6.26
C VAL A 62 -3.20 13.31 -6.16
N TRP A 63 -2.84 13.97 -5.05
CA TRP A 63 -3.10 15.39 -4.84
C TRP A 63 -2.42 16.25 -5.92
N GLY A 64 -3.23 17.03 -6.64
CA GLY A 64 -2.77 17.92 -7.70
C GLY A 64 -2.50 17.24 -9.05
N PHE A 65 -2.78 15.94 -9.17
CA PHE A 65 -2.66 15.21 -10.44
C PHE A 65 -4.02 15.10 -11.13
N SER A 66 -4.01 15.19 -12.47
CA SER A 66 -5.17 14.85 -13.28
C SER A 66 -5.30 13.34 -13.43
N GLN A 67 -6.52 12.82 -13.36
CA GLN A 67 -6.84 11.42 -13.61
C GLN A 67 -6.31 10.92 -14.97
N SER A 68 -6.30 11.79 -15.99
CA SER A 68 -5.81 11.44 -17.33
C SER A 68 -4.30 11.17 -17.38
N THR A 69 -3.57 11.54 -16.34
CA THR A 69 -2.12 11.30 -16.23
C THR A 69 -1.79 10.05 -15.41
N LEU A 70 -2.80 9.34 -14.91
CA LEU A 70 -2.64 8.22 -13.99
C LEU A 70 -3.15 6.92 -14.60
N THR A 71 -2.36 5.86 -14.41
CA THR A 71 -2.77 4.49 -14.72
C THR A 71 -2.48 3.58 -13.54
N VAL A 72 -3.26 2.51 -13.41
CA VAL A 72 -3.08 1.48 -12.40
C VAL A 72 -2.69 0.19 -13.11
N ALA A 73 -1.61 -0.45 -12.66
CA ALA A 73 -1.24 -1.80 -13.09
C ALA A 73 -1.41 -2.77 -11.93
N ALA A 74 -2.13 -3.86 -12.17
CA ALA A 74 -2.42 -4.91 -11.20
C ALA A 74 -2.07 -6.29 -11.73
N GLY A 75 -1.90 -7.25 -10.81
CA GLY A 75 -1.56 -8.63 -11.14
C GLY A 75 -0.09 -8.81 -11.53
N ILE A 76 0.80 -7.99 -10.96
CA ILE A 76 2.23 -7.98 -11.29
C ILE A 76 3.07 -8.18 -10.03
N THR A 77 4.17 -8.91 -10.17
CA THR A 77 5.28 -8.94 -9.20
C THR A 77 6.45 -8.10 -9.72
N ASN A 78 6.68 -8.13 -11.04
CA ASN A 78 7.70 -7.34 -11.72
C ASN A 78 7.07 -6.16 -12.48
N GLN A 79 7.64 -4.96 -12.39
CA GLN A 79 7.11 -3.77 -13.10
C GLN A 79 7.04 -3.94 -14.62
N SER A 80 7.87 -4.82 -15.19
CA SER A 80 7.93 -5.13 -16.63
C SER A 80 7.00 -6.26 -17.08
N ASP A 81 6.18 -6.83 -16.19
CA ASP A 81 5.26 -7.93 -16.53
C ASP A 81 4.25 -7.49 -17.61
N SER A 82 4.35 -8.10 -18.79
CA SER A 82 3.51 -7.82 -19.95
C SER A 82 2.08 -8.35 -19.81
N THR A 83 1.83 -9.21 -18.83
CA THR A 83 0.50 -9.78 -18.52
C THR A 83 -0.31 -8.92 -17.55
N ALA A 84 0.23 -7.76 -17.12
CA ALA A 84 -0.43 -6.82 -16.24
C ALA A 84 -1.82 -6.40 -16.74
N GLN A 85 -2.80 -6.36 -15.84
CA GLN A 85 -4.04 -5.63 -16.14
C GLN A 85 -3.82 -4.15 -15.87
N VAL A 86 -3.69 -3.35 -16.94
CA VAL A 86 -3.53 -1.90 -16.85
C VAL A 86 -4.87 -1.21 -17.11
N ARG A 87 -5.19 -0.21 -16.29
CA ARG A 87 -6.42 0.60 -16.38
C ARG A 87 -6.12 2.07 -16.23
N ASN A 88 -6.90 2.90 -16.92
CA ASN A 88 -6.81 4.35 -16.71
C ASN A 88 -7.62 4.73 -15.47
N VAL A 89 -7.20 5.80 -14.79
CA VAL A 89 -8.01 6.39 -13.71
C VAL A 89 -9.09 7.26 -14.34
N SER A 90 -10.35 6.95 -14.06
CA SER A 90 -11.51 7.70 -14.57
C SER A 90 -12.07 8.71 -13.57
N ARG A 91 -11.84 8.52 -12.27
CA ARG A 91 -12.12 9.49 -11.19
C ARG A 91 -11.17 9.34 -10.01
N ILE A 92 -10.89 10.46 -9.34
CA ILE A 92 -10.12 10.53 -8.10
C ILE A 92 -11.03 11.10 -7.02
N TYR A 93 -11.19 10.40 -5.90
CA TYR A 93 -11.90 10.85 -4.72
C TYR A 93 -10.91 11.02 -3.57
N ILE A 94 -10.47 12.25 -3.35
CA ILE A 94 -9.61 12.59 -2.22
C ILE A 94 -10.50 12.83 -0.99
N HIS A 95 -10.06 12.38 0.18
CA HIS A 95 -10.79 12.65 1.42
C HIS A 95 -11.00 14.19 1.58
N PRO A 96 -12.22 14.66 1.87
CA PRO A 96 -12.54 16.10 1.85
C PRO A 96 -11.73 16.91 2.87
N ASN A 97 -11.31 16.28 3.96
CA ASN A 97 -10.48 16.90 5.01
C ASN A 97 -8.97 16.66 4.84
N TYR A 98 -8.51 16.20 3.68
CA TYR A 98 -7.08 16.11 3.38
C TYR A 98 -6.57 17.46 2.86
N THR A 99 -5.45 17.92 3.41
CA THR A 99 -4.78 19.16 3.00
C THR A 99 -3.27 18.94 2.95
N LYS A 100 -2.64 19.14 1.79
CA LYS A 100 -1.18 18.94 1.63
C LYS A 100 -0.32 19.91 2.47
N SER A 101 -0.86 21.07 2.83
CA SER A 101 -0.17 22.09 3.65
C SER A 101 0.10 21.65 5.08
N ASN A 102 -0.72 20.73 5.61
CA ASN A 102 -0.61 20.25 6.97
C ASN A 102 0.34 19.06 6.93
N GLN A 103 1.60 19.26 7.31
CA GLN A 103 2.68 18.26 7.32
C GLN A 103 2.37 16.99 8.16
N ASN A 104 1.19 16.93 8.76
CA ASN A 104 0.74 15.92 9.69
C ASN A 104 0.09 14.71 8.99
N PHE A 105 -0.05 14.71 7.65
CA PHE A 105 -0.65 13.63 6.85
C PHE A 105 -2.02 13.16 7.38
N ARG A 106 -2.82 14.07 7.94
CA ARG A 106 -4.18 13.77 8.42
C ARG A 106 -5.08 13.47 7.23
N ASN A 107 -5.89 12.42 7.35
CA ASN A 107 -6.79 11.96 6.30
C ASN A 107 -6.09 11.67 4.97
N ASP A 108 -4.86 11.17 4.99
CA ASP A 108 -4.08 10.86 3.79
C ASP A 108 -4.59 9.59 3.08
N ILE A 109 -5.80 9.69 2.54
CA ILE A 109 -6.54 8.59 1.93
C ILE A 109 -7.30 9.08 0.69
N ALA A 110 -7.23 8.32 -0.38
CA ALA A 110 -7.98 8.56 -1.60
C ALA A 110 -8.49 7.25 -2.22
N LEU A 111 -9.60 7.35 -2.94
CA LEU A 111 -10.13 6.29 -3.78
C LEU A 111 -9.96 6.64 -5.25
N LEU A 112 -9.52 5.68 -6.04
CA LEU A 112 -9.47 5.78 -7.49
C LEU A 112 -10.56 4.90 -8.08
N HIS A 113 -11.36 5.46 -8.98
CA HIS A 113 -12.22 4.69 -9.86
C HIS A 113 -11.52 4.52 -11.20
N ILE A 114 -11.42 3.28 -11.66
CA ILE A 114 -10.78 2.94 -12.93
C ILE A 114 -11.81 2.86 -14.07
N ASP A 115 -11.36 2.99 -15.32
CA ASP A 115 -12.22 3.03 -16.49
C ASP A 115 -12.90 1.68 -16.82
N HIS A 116 -12.20 0.57 -16.59
CA HIS A 116 -12.73 -0.78 -16.77
C HIS A 116 -12.40 -1.65 -15.56
N PRO A 117 -13.32 -2.52 -15.10
CA PRO A 117 -13.05 -3.39 -13.97
C PRO A 117 -11.88 -4.35 -14.25
N PHE A 118 -11.20 -4.75 -13.18
CA PHE A 118 -10.27 -5.87 -13.22
C PHE A 118 -11.03 -7.20 -13.39
N ILE A 119 -10.41 -8.11 -14.15
CA ILE A 119 -10.97 -9.43 -14.42
C ILE A 119 -10.35 -10.44 -13.44
N PHE A 120 -11.14 -10.90 -12.47
CA PHE A 120 -10.71 -11.84 -11.43
C PHE A 120 -10.94 -13.32 -11.78
N HIS A 121 -11.81 -13.61 -12.74
CA HIS A 121 -12.26 -14.98 -13.02
C HIS A 121 -11.06 -15.88 -13.36
N ASN A 122 -10.80 -16.87 -12.50
CA ASN A 122 -9.67 -17.82 -12.59
C ASN A 122 -8.29 -17.14 -12.71
N ASN A 123 -8.15 -15.91 -12.22
CA ASN A 123 -6.90 -15.18 -12.25
C ASN A 123 -6.24 -15.20 -10.86
N PRO A 124 -5.27 -16.10 -10.60
CA PRO A 124 -4.59 -16.17 -9.30
C PRO A 124 -3.74 -14.95 -9.00
N LYS A 125 -3.51 -14.06 -9.99
CA LYS A 125 -2.70 -12.86 -9.85
C LYS A 125 -3.44 -11.71 -9.16
N LEU A 126 -4.76 -11.80 -8.98
CA LEU A 126 -5.58 -10.71 -8.47
C LEU A 126 -6.44 -11.15 -7.30
N ALA A 127 -6.43 -10.35 -6.23
CA ALA A 127 -7.33 -10.49 -5.10
C ALA A 127 -7.79 -9.11 -4.62
N LYS A 128 -8.93 -9.07 -3.92
CA LYS A 128 -9.39 -7.87 -3.22
C LYS A 128 -8.84 -7.89 -1.81
N THR A 129 -8.46 -6.74 -1.25
CA THR A 129 -8.13 -6.64 0.17
C THR A 129 -9.40 -6.69 1.03
N CYS A 130 -9.25 -7.13 2.28
CA CYS A 130 -10.32 -7.04 3.26
C CYS A 130 -10.24 -5.69 3.99
N VAL A 131 -11.40 -5.05 4.17
CA VAL A 131 -11.52 -3.88 5.04
C VAL A 131 -12.38 -4.27 6.23
N LYS A 132 -11.85 -4.05 7.44
CA LYS A 132 -12.61 -4.25 8.67
C LYS A 132 -13.69 -3.16 8.75
N SER A 133 -14.95 -3.56 8.84
CA SER A 133 -16.03 -2.60 9.11
C SER A 133 -15.86 -2.05 10.53
N VAL A 134 -15.84 -0.74 10.62
CA VAL A 134 -15.75 0.01 11.87
C VAL A 134 -16.99 0.89 11.96
N TYR A 135 -17.71 0.79 13.07
CA TYR A 135 -18.84 1.67 13.35
C TYR A 135 -18.39 2.80 14.28
N PRO A 136 -18.83 4.05 14.03
CA PRO A 136 -18.59 5.14 14.96
C PRO A 136 -19.22 4.87 16.34
N PRO A 137 -18.60 5.33 17.44
CA PRO A 137 -17.33 6.07 17.47
C PRO A 137 -16.13 5.14 17.23
N VAL A 138 -15.22 5.58 16.36
CA VAL A 138 -13.92 4.92 16.13
C VAL A 138 -13.11 5.08 17.43
N SER A 139 -12.65 3.98 18.01
CA SER A 139 -11.76 4.02 19.18
C SER A 139 -10.38 3.50 18.83
N ILE A 140 -9.35 4.05 19.50
CA ILE A 140 -7.93 3.62 19.38
C ILE A 140 -7.75 2.10 19.54
N ASN A 141 -8.65 1.44 20.27
CA ASN A 141 -8.65 -0.01 20.51
C ASN A 141 -8.92 -0.85 19.24
N GLN A 142 -9.10 -0.21 18.08
CA GLN A 142 -9.26 -0.89 16.80
C GLN A 142 -7.96 -1.08 16.03
N TYR A 143 -6.87 -0.38 16.41
CA TYR A 143 -5.55 -0.63 15.85
C TYR A 143 -4.98 -1.97 16.35
N PRO A 144 -4.06 -2.59 15.59
CA PRO A 144 -3.41 -3.81 16.06
C PRO A 144 -2.60 -3.52 17.33
N LYS A 145 -2.48 -4.53 18.22
CA LYS A 145 -1.80 -4.37 19.50
C LYS A 145 -0.29 -4.19 19.30
N ASN A 146 0.39 -3.51 20.23
CA ASN A 146 1.85 -3.44 20.28
C ASN A 146 2.49 -4.83 20.11
N GLY A 147 3.53 -4.93 19.28
CA GLY A 147 4.20 -6.19 18.93
C GLY A 147 3.48 -7.04 17.89
N THR A 148 2.30 -6.64 17.39
CA THR A 148 1.63 -7.37 16.30
C THR A 148 2.50 -7.35 15.05
N HIS A 149 2.72 -8.53 14.45
CA HIS A 149 3.45 -8.67 13.20
C HIS A 149 2.60 -8.17 12.04
N LEU A 150 3.19 -7.33 11.19
CA LEU A 150 2.59 -6.82 9.96
C LEU A 150 3.55 -7.03 8.80
N ALA A 151 3.02 -6.93 7.58
CA ALA A 151 3.82 -6.93 6.37
C ALA A 151 3.77 -5.54 5.72
N VAL A 152 4.92 -5.05 5.26
CA VAL A 152 5.01 -3.91 4.36
C VAL A 152 5.46 -4.45 3.01
N ILE A 153 4.78 -4.02 1.95
CA ILE A 153 5.00 -4.49 0.58
C ILE A 153 5.02 -3.32 -0.39
N GLY A 154 5.84 -3.42 -1.43
CA GLY A 154 5.87 -2.41 -2.49
C GLY A 154 7.13 -2.45 -3.34
N TRP A 155 7.21 -1.50 -4.27
CA TRP A 155 8.40 -1.26 -5.10
C TRP A 155 9.14 0.02 -4.66
N GLY A 156 9.09 0.32 -3.36
CA GLY A 156 9.75 1.46 -2.76
C GLY A 156 11.27 1.28 -2.64
N ILE A 157 11.96 2.35 -2.27
CA ILE A 157 13.42 2.32 -2.05
C ILE A 157 13.72 1.37 -0.88
N THR A 158 14.52 0.34 -1.14
CA THR A 158 14.90 -0.67 -0.14
C THR A 158 16.24 -0.40 0.54
N LYS A 159 17.07 0.47 -0.04
CA LYS A 159 18.42 0.74 0.46
C LYS A 159 18.59 2.22 0.74
N GLN A 160 19.03 2.55 1.95
CA GLN A 160 19.35 3.92 2.33
C GLN A 160 20.38 4.52 1.37
N GLY A 161 20.12 5.73 0.89
CA GLY A 161 20.99 6.43 -0.07
C GLY A 161 20.85 5.99 -1.53
N SER A 162 20.01 4.99 -1.83
CA SER A 162 19.63 4.66 -3.21
C SER A 162 18.48 5.55 -3.68
N SER A 163 18.47 5.89 -4.97
CA SER A 163 17.32 6.46 -5.68
C SER A 163 16.65 5.44 -6.62
N GLN A 164 17.23 4.23 -6.73
CA GLN A 164 16.73 3.18 -7.60
C GLN A 164 15.61 2.41 -6.91
N LEU A 165 14.46 2.35 -7.59
CA LEU A 165 13.34 1.50 -7.21
C LEU A 165 13.59 0.08 -7.71
N PRO A 166 13.28 -0.96 -6.92
CA PRO A 166 13.35 -2.34 -7.37
C PRO A 166 12.27 -2.62 -8.43
N ASP A 167 12.62 -3.42 -9.44
CA ASP A 167 11.64 -3.89 -10.43
C ASP A 167 10.74 -4.99 -9.87
N TYR A 168 11.28 -5.83 -8.99
CA TYR A 168 10.55 -6.90 -8.30
C TYR A 168 9.89 -6.37 -7.03
N LEU A 169 8.67 -6.82 -6.76
CA LEU A 169 7.93 -6.48 -5.56
C LEU A 169 8.71 -6.93 -4.34
N GLN A 170 8.84 -6.04 -3.37
CA GLN A 170 9.52 -6.32 -2.11
C GLN A 170 8.50 -6.53 -1.01
N GLN A 171 8.90 -7.30 -0.01
CA GLN A 171 8.16 -7.52 1.22
C GLN A 171 9.09 -7.46 2.43
N THR A 172 8.57 -7.05 3.58
CA THR A 172 9.28 -7.14 4.86
C THR A 172 8.30 -7.27 6.02
N GLN A 173 8.70 -7.96 7.07
CA GLN A 173 7.94 -8.03 8.32
C GLN A 173 8.31 -6.85 9.21
N VAL A 174 7.30 -6.18 9.76
CA VAL A 174 7.45 -5.12 10.77
C VAL A 174 6.57 -5.43 11.98
N TYR A 175 6.79 -4.71 13.07
CA TYR A 175 5.99 -4.85 14.29
C TYR A 175 5.30 -3.54 14.60
N VAL A 176 4.07 -3.61 15.09
CA VAL A 176 3.43 -2.42 15.68
C VAL A 176 4.23 -1.96 16.88
N ILE A 177 4.50 -0.65 16.93
CA ILE A 177 5.21 0.02 18.01
C ILE A 177 4.18 0.85 18.78
N ASP A 178 4.19 0.76 20.11
CA ASP A 178 3.34 1.57 20.97
C ASP A 178 3.53 3.07 20.70
N ASN A 179 2.41 3.82 20.64
CA ASN A 179 2.44 5.24 20.32
C ASN A 179 3.20 6.10 21.34
N HIS A 180 3.38 5.61 22.58
CA HIS A 180 4.16 6.28 23.62
C HIS A 180 5.64 5.89 23.62
N HIS A 181 6.05 4.93 22.79
CA HIS A 181 7.46 4.58 22.64
C HIS A 181 8.20 5.74 21.94
N PRO A 182 9.41 6.16 22.39
CA PRO A 182 10.13 7.31 21.83
C PRO A 182 10.26 7.29 20.30
N THR A 183 10.61 6.14 19.74
CA THR A 183 10.73 5.93 18.28
C THR A 183 9.43 6.25 17.51
N CYS A 184 8.26 6.06 18.13
CA CYS A 184 6.98 6.39 17.53
C CYS A 184 6.52 7.81 17.88
N SER A 185 6.62 8.22 19.14
CA SER A 185 6.15 9.53 19.61
C SER A 185 6.79 10.69 18.86
N ASP A 186 8.04 10.53 18.42
CA ASP A 186 8.78 11.54 17.66
C ASP A 186 8.36 11.62 16.17
N SER A 187 7.65 10.60 15.67
CA SER A 187 7.26 10.47 14.26
C SER A 187 5.75 10.61 14.02
N ILE A 188 4.93 10.32 15.03
CA ILE A 188 3.47 10.32 14.92
C ILE A 188 2.89 11.73 15.15
N ASN A 189 1.91 12.13 14.35
CA ASN A 189 1.29 13.45 14.44
C ASN A 189 -0.11 13.43 15.10
N ASP A 190 -0.86 12.35 14.91
CA ASP A 190 -2.18 12.18 15.54
C ASP A 190 -2.40 10.71 15.91
N ILE A 191 -2.32 10.42 17.21
CA ILE A 191 -2.51 9.07 17.76
C ILE A 191 -3.90 8.50 17.46
N ASN A 192 -4.92 9.32 17.19
CA ASN A 192 -6.28 8.83 16.92
C ASN A 192 -6.49 8.40 15.46
N MET A 193 -5.55 8.73 14.57
CA MET A 193 -5.63 8.43 13.13
C MET A 193 -4.41 7.67 12.61
N GLN A 194 -3.34 7.59 13.40
CA GLN A 194 -2.07 6.98 13.03
C GLN A 194 -1.63 5.97 14.08
N PHE A 195 -0.82 5.01 13.66
CA PHE A 195 -0.07 4.11 14.54
C PHE A 195 1.31 3.88 13.89
N CYS A 196 2.31 3.52 14.69
CA CYS A 196 3.63 3.22 14.17
C CYS A 196 3.82 1.73 13.94
N ALA A 197 4.58 1.40 12.91
CA ALA A 197 5.13 0.07 12.71
C ALA A 197 6.56 0.16 12.18
N GLY A 198 7.43 -0.74 12.61
CA GLY A 198 8.83 -0.75 12.19
C GLY A 198 9.61 -1.94 12.73
N LEU A 199 10.92 -1.94 12.47
CA LEU A 199 11.87 -2.86 13.06
C LEU A 199 12.42 -2.24 14.35
N TYR A 200 12.49 -3.01 15.44
CA TYR A 200 13.06 -2.54 16.71
C TYR A 200 14.53 -2.08 16.59
N GLU A 201 15.28 -2.63 15.63
CA GLU A 201 16.69 -2.27 15.39
C GLU A 201 16.88 -1.09 14.42
N GLY A 202 15.79 -0.49 13.92
CA GLY A 202 15.84 0.68 13.04
C GLY A 202 16.05 0.35 11.57
N GLY A 203 15.28 1.03 10.73
CA GLY A 203 15.33 0.98 9.28
C GLY A 203 14.18 1.84 8.76
N LYS A 204 14.49 3.00 8.17
CA LYS A 204 13.46 3.89 7.62
C LYS A 204 12.94 3.30 6.31
N GLY A 205 11.77 2.66 6.35
CA GLY A 205 10.91 2.60 5.16
C GLY A 205 10.36 3.99 4.92
N GLN A 206 10.42 4.47 3.67
CA GLN A 206 9.70 5.67 3.24
C GLN A 206 8.32 5.27 2.74
#